data_AF-K4IHH8-F1
#
_entry.id   AF-K4IHH8-F1
#
_cell.length_a   1.000
_cell.length_b   1.000
_cell.length_c   1.000
_cell.angle_alpha   90.00
_cell.angle_beta   90.00
_cell.angle_gamma   90.00
#
_symmetry.space_group_name_H-M   'P 1'
#
loop_
_entity.id
_entity.type
_entity.pdbx_description
1 polymer ?
#
loop_
_entity_poly.entity_id
_entity_poly.type
_entity_poly.pdbx_seq_one_letter_code
_entity_poly.pdbx_strand_id
1 'polypeptide(L)'
;MTNNFQKGNLILLFLVSPLFGIIILLKSKSEKFITFFGTLFMGIVGSVYVYRPGSDGHSHLMNAKEEYLNLSLADFFIQTFQLLALQQVEGAKDIYMHSISYLSASVLQAPELIHVFSGFVLGYFFTKSVLLVLKNHLTTKKGAILIGFIVLFLFIRSVGALNSIRMWTGMWVFFYGTYSFALTKEKKYLFIILFSIIVHFSYVVFIIPAAFAYLLRYRKYILISVYIISFFASLSFTSIESYLPQTSLVENQTQSNVIASEADAERYSERNDKQETGSQNFYKRYGPGFYQTFNIVGLTLILLFFYLNKRADPNLISLISVGIGIYTLANFLDFSPSIQGRAKMIASLFILAAAIHLQLTLKSCNWSRKSISCLNKGLSLFLIFSIPMFLFQVSYLLENFSLFSVFLPQVSWFLGDDDFSIRTAIGIFL
;
A
#
# COMPACT_ATOMS: atom_id res chain seq x y z
N MET A 1 -16.15 25.35 24.04
CA MET A 1 -14.78 25.32 24.62
C MET A 1 -14.26 23.90 24.89
N THR A 2 -15.10 22.94 25.25
CA THR A 2 -14.71 21.53 25.55
C THR A 2 -14.03 20.76 24.42
N ASN A 3 -14.42 20.99 23.16
CA ASN A 3 -13.89 20.22 22.02
C ASN A 3 -12.44 20.60 21.62
N ASN A 4 -12.05 21.87 21.81
CA ASN A 4 -10.68 22.32 21.49
C ASN A 4 -9.69 21.92 22.58
N PHE A 5 -10.10 21.97 23.86
CA PHE A 5 -9.29 21.48 24.97
C PHE A 5 -9.01 19.97 24.86
N GLN A 6 -10.03 19.18 24.49
CA GLN A 6 -9.87 17.75 24.22
C GLN A 6 -8.95 17.45 23.02
N LYS A 7 -9.00 18.27 21.96
CA LYS A 7 -8.06 18.17 20.83
C LYS A 7 -6.63 18.49 21.25
N GLY A 8 -6.41 19.57 21.99
CA GLY A 8 -5.09 19.96 22.49
C GLY A 8 -4.46 18.85 23.34
N ASN A 9 -5.21 18.29 24.29
CA ASN A 9 -4.74 17.20 25.13
C ASN A 9 -4.42 15.94 24.32
N LEU A 10 -5.21 15.64 23.27
CA LEU A 10 -4.92 14.50 22.41
C LEU A 10 -3.69 14.73 21.53
N ILE A 11 -3.47 15.95 21.02
CA ILE A 11 -2.23 16.30 20.30
C ILE A 11 -1.02 16.08 21.22
N LEU A 12 -1.07 16.61 22.45
CA LEU A 12 -0.02 16.39 23.45
C LEU A 12 0.20 14.89 23.71
N LEU A 13 -0.89 14.11 23.82
CA LEU A 13 -0.78 12.67 23.99
C LEU A 13 -0.13 11.99 22.78
N PHE A 14 -0.45 12.38 21.54
CA PHE A 14 0.21 11.83 20.37
C PHE A 14 1.69 12.17 20.32
N LEU A 15 2.09 13.34 20.81
CA LEU A 15 3.50 13.71 20.91
C LEU A 15 4.21 12.89 21.99
N VAL A 16 3.58 12.56 23.12
CA VAL A 16 4.23 11.80 24.20
C VAL A 16 4.15 10.28 23.99
N SER A 17 3.00 9.78 23.55
CA SER A 17 2.75 8.37 23.24
C SER A 17 1.75 8.23 22.09
N PRO A 18 2.26 8.16 20.85
CA PRO A 18 1.43 7.92 19.66
C PRO A 18 0.52 6.69 19.80
N LEU A 19 0.99 5.63 20.47
CA LEU A 19 0.22 4.40 20.69
C LEU A 19 -1.02 4.64 21.56
N PHE A 20 -0.87 5.30 22.71
CA PHE A 20 -2.02 5.64 23.56
C PHE A 20 -2.96 6.62 22.85
N GLY A 21 -2.41 7.54 22.05
CA GLY A 21 -3.16 8.41 21.16
C GLY A 21 -4.11 7.63 20.25
N ILE A 22 -3.63 6.56 19.58
CA ILE A 22 -4.45 5.68 18.74
C ILE A 22 -5.56 4.99 19.55
N ILE A 23 -5.23 4.43 20.72
CA ILE A 23 -6.22 3.71 21.54
C ILE A 23 -7.40 4.62 21.90
N ILE A 24 -7.12 5.88 22.22
CA ILE A 24 -8.17 6.89 22.46
C ILE A 24 -8.88 7.24 21.14
N LEU A 25 -8.14 7.40 20.05
CA LEU A 25 -8.69 7.76 18.75
C LEU A 25 -9.72 6.73 18.24
N LEU A 26 -9.48 5.43 18.46
CA LEU A 26 -10.37 4.35 18.06
C LEU A 26 -11.73 4.39 18.77
N LYS A 27 -11.84 5.11 19.90
CA LYS A 27 -13.12 5.35 20.59
C LYS A 27 -13.92 6.51 19.99
N SER A 28 -13.29 7.33 19.14
CA SER A 28 -13.95 8.44 18.48
C SER A 28 -14.92 7.95 17.41
N LYS A 29 -16.02 8.69 17.24
CA LYS A 29 -17.00 8.49 16.15
C LYS A 29 -16.84 9.51 15.02
N SER A 30 -15.99 10.52 15.21
CA SER A 30 -15.84 11.59 14.23
C SER A 30 -14.81 11.21 13.17
N GLU A 31 -15.28 10.97 11.94
CA GLU A 31 -14.39 10.67 10.81
C GLU A 31 -13.36 11.78 10.57
N LYS A 32 -13.76 13.06 10.72
CA LYS A 32 -12.83 14.19 10.59
C LYS A 32 -11.72 14.12 11.63
N PHE A 33 -12.07 13.76 12.86
CA PHE A 33 -11.12 13.62 13.97
C PHE A 33 -10.19 12.42 13.76
N ILE A 34 -10.75 11.26 13.39
CA ILE A 34 -9.97 10.05 13.05
C ILE A 34 -9.01 10.34 11.90
N THR A 35 -9.48 11.01 10.84
CA THR A 35 -8.63 11.37 9.69
C THR A 35 -7.47 12.27 10.12
N PHE A 36 -7.75 13.33 10.88
CA PHE A 36 -6.71 14.26 11.33
C PHE A 36 -5.65 13.57 12.20
N PHE A 37 -6.06 12.86 13.24
CA PHE A 37 -5.11 12.21 14.15
C PHE A 37 -4.45 10.97 13.55
N GLY A 38 -5.11 10.24 12.65
CA GLY A 38 -4.49 9.16 11.87
C GLY A 38 -3.43 9.68 10.91
N THR A 39 -3.66 10.86 10.31
CA THR A 39 -2.66 11.56 9.50
C THR A 39 -1.48 12.01 10.35
N LEU A 40 -1.76 12.67 11.48
CA LEU A 40 -0.74 13.11 12.44
C LEU A 40 0.11 11.93 12.92
N PHE A 41 -0.53 10.81 13.29
CA PHE A 41 0.14 9.59 13.70
C PHE A 41 1.15 9.12 12.66
N MET A 42 0.75 9.01 11.39
CA MET A 42 1.66 8.55 10.34
C MET A 42 2.79 9.54 10.07
N GLY A 43 2.57 10.85 10.22
CA GLY A 43 3.65 11.84 10.16
C GLY A 43 4.66 11.68 11.31
N ILE A 44 4.19 11.45 12.54
CA ILE A 44 5.06 11.17 13.69
C ILE A 44 5.83 9.87 13.47
N VAL A 45 5.17 8.83 12.97
CA VAL A 45 5.84 7.56 12.64
C VAL A 45 6.88 7.75 11.53
N GLY A 46 6.62 8.61 10.54
CA GLY A 46 7.61 9.02 9.55
C GLY A 46 8.80 9.78 10.13
N SER A 47 8.62 10.53 11.22
CA SER A 47 9.69 11.28 11.89
C SER A 47 10.68 10.40 12.66
N VAL A 48 10.30 9.14 12.94
CA VAL A 48 11.11 8.17 13.71
C VAL A 48 11.52 6.98 12.85
N TYR A 49 11.61 7.22 11.54
CA TYR A 49 12.06 6.25 10.56
C TYR A 49 13.57 6.03 10.67
N VAL A 50 14.00 4.77 10.76
CA VAL A 50 15.41 4.40 10.89
C VAL A 50 15.97 4.02 9.51
N TYR A 51 16.95 4.80 9.03
CA TYR A 51 17.51 4.67 7.69
C TYR A 51 18.59 3.59 7.63
N ARG A 52 18.28 2.44 7.04
CA ARG A 52 19.24 1.34 6.87
C ARG A 52 19.91 1.39 5.50
N PRO A 53 21.25 1.30 5.41
CA PRO A 53 21.94 1.19 4.13
C PRO A 53 21.36 0.07 3.26
N GLY A 54 21.14 0.36 1.97
CA GLY A 54 20.53 -0.57 1.02
C GLY A 54 19.00 -0.65 1.04
N SER A 55 18.32 0.05 1.97
CA SER A 55 16.85 0.19 1.95
C SER A 55 16.40 1.32 1.03
N ASP A 56 15.21 1.20 0.42
CA ASP A 56 14.63 2.28 -0.41
C ASP A 56 14.53 3.59 0.37
N GLY A 57 14.13 3.55 1.65
CA GLY A 57 14.00 4.75 2.48
C GLY A 57 15.33 5.47 2.68
N HIS A 58 16.42 4.73 2.87
CA HIS A 58 17.78 5.29 2.92
C HIS A 58 18.19 5.90 1.58
N SER A 59 17.96 5.20 0.46
CA SER A 59 18.21 5.76 -0.86
C SER A 59 17.43 7.04 -1.12
N HIS A 60 16.18 7.14 -0.65
CA HIS A 60 15.39 8.37 -0.76
C HIS A 60 16.00 9.53 0.03
N LEU A 61 16.49 9.28 1.23
CA LEU A 61 17.18 10.30 2.03
C LEU A 61 18.48 10.76 1.37
N MET A 62 19.31 9.82 0.90
CA MET A 62 20.59 10.16 0.26
C MET A 62 20.38 10.99 -1.01
N ASN A 63 19.42 10.60 -1.86
CA ASN A 63 19.04 11.40 -3.03
C ASN A 63 18.57 12.81 -2.65
N ALA A 64 17.82 12.97 -1.56
CA ALA A 64 17.40 14.29 -1.09
C ALA A 64 18.58 15.13 -0.59
N LYS A 65 19.56 14.51 0.08
CA LYS A 65 20.79 15.18 0.53
C LYS A 65 21.65 15.61 -0.65
N GLU A 66 21.87 14.71 -1.61
CA GLU A 66 22.79 14.92 -2.73
C GLU A 66 22.21 15.88 -3.77
N GLU A 67 20.94 15.71 -4.15
CA GLU A 67 20.38 16.41 -5.31
C GLU A 67 19.54 17.64 -4.96
N TYR A 68 19.04 17.77 -3.73
CA TYR A 68 18.03 18.78 -3.38
C TYR A 68 18.50 19.86 -2.40
N LEU A 69 19.52 19.65 -1.56
CA LEU A 69 19.91 20.65 -0.54
C LEU A 69 20.15 22.05 -1.11
N ASN A 70 20.77 22.12 -2.28
CA ASN A 70 21.13 23.36 -2.96
C ASN A 70 20.30 23.64 -4.23
N LEU A 71 19.21 22.89 -4.46
CA LEU A 71 18.40 23.04 -5.67
C LEU A 71 17.65 24.38 -5.65
N SER A 72 17.84 25.19 -6.71
CA SER A 72 17.14 26.46 -6.82
C SER A 72 15.65 26.26 -7.19
N LEU A 73 14.82 27.26 -6.92
CA LEU A 73 13.41 27.22 -7.34
C LEU A 73 13.26 27.15 -8.87
N ALA A 74 14.17 27.78 -9.62
CA ALA A 74 14.15 27.73 -11.08
C ALA A 74 14.45 26.30 -11.58
N ASP A 75 15.49 25.66 -11.03
CA ASP A 75 15.87 24.29 -11.39
C ASP A 75 14.79 23.28 -10.99
N PHE A 76 14.13 23.49 -9.85
CA PHE A 76 12.96 22.70 -9.45
C PHE A 76 11.87 22.72 -10.52
N PHE A 77 11.51 23.90 -11.06
CA PHE A 77 10.51 23.95 -12.12
C PHE A 77 10.99 23.30 -13.41
N ILE A 78 12.26 23.51 -13.81
CA ILE A 78 12.85 22.85 -14.98
C ILE A 78 12.76 21.32 -14.86
N GLN A 79 13.23 20.77 -13.74
CA GLN A 79 13.18 19.33 -13.48
C GLN A 79 11.74 18.80 -13.38
N THR A 80 10.81 19.60 -12.85
CA THR A 80 9.37 19.25 -12.87
C THR A 80 8.85 19.09 -14.31
N PHE A 81 9.23 19.99 -15.23
CA PHE A 81 8.85 19.86 -16.65
C PHE A 81 9.53 18.65 -17.31
N GLN A 82 10.79 18.35 -16.98
CA GLN A 82 11.48 17.16 -17.47
C GLN A 82 10.77 15.88 -17.04
N LEU A 83 10.35 15.78 -15.77
CA LEU A 83 9.57 14.65 -15.27
C LEU A 83 8.22 14.52 -15.98
N LEU A 84 7.52 15.63 -16.24
CA LEU A 84 6.28 15.63 -17.02
C LEU A 84 6.49 15.16 -18.47
N ALA A 85 7.66 15.44 -19.04
CA ALA A 85 8.09 14.97 -20.35
C ALA A 85 8.67 13.54 -20.33
N LEU A 86 8.57 12.82 -19.20
CA LEU A 86 9.10 11.47 -18.99
C LEU A 86 10.61 11.37 -19.23
N GLN A 87 11.34 12.43 -18.93
CA GLN A 87 12.80 12.43 -18.94
C GLN A 87 13.34 12.02 -17.56
N GLN A 88 14.53 11.41 -17.54
CA GLN A 88 15.23 11.12 -16.29
C GLN A 88 15.61 12.43 -15.59
N VAL A 89 15.42 12.43 -14.27
CA VAL A 89 15.89 13.47 -13.36
C VAL A 89 16.61 12.76 -12.22
N GLU A 90 17.75 13.31 -11.78
CA GLU A 90 18.51 12.74 -10.67
C GLU A 90 17.73 12.86 -9.35
N GLY A 91 17.83 11.83 -8.52
CA GLY A 91 17.14 11.77 -7.23
C GLY A 91 15.61 11.61 -7.24
N ALA A 92 14.92 11.80 -8.37
CA ALA A 92 13.47 11.61 -8.47
C ALA A 92 13.00 10.99 -9.79
N LYS A 93 11.98 10.14 -9.69
CA LYS A 93 11.36 9.46 -10.85
C LYS A 93 9.90 9.85 -11.05
N ASP A 94 9.38 10.69 -10.16
CA ASP A 94 7.97 11.03 -10.03
C ASP A 94 7.87 12.41 -9.39
N ILE A 95 6.86 13.19 -9.79
CA ILE A 95 6.63 14.56 -9.30
C ILE A 95 6.47 14.59 -7.79
N TYR A 96 5.82 13.58 -7.21
CA TYR A 96 5.65 13.50 -5.77
C TYR A 96 6.97 13.47 -5.01
N MET A 97 7.92 12.61 -5.40
CA MET A 97 9.24 12.58 -4.76
C MET A 97 9.98 13.89 -4.95
N HIS A 98 9.99 14.41 -6.17
CA HIS A 98 10.64 15.68 -6.49
C HIS A 98 10.11 16.80 -5.59
N SER A 99 8.79 16.87 -5.40
CA SER A 99 8.13 17.89 -4.57
C SER A 99 8.47 17.76 -3.09
N ILE A 100 8.40 16.55 -2.52
CA ILE A 100 8.67 16.37 -1.08
C ILE A 100 10.17 16.46 -0.75
N SER A 101 11.05 16.05 -1.67
CA SER A 101 12.50 16.22 -1.54
C SER A 101 12.87 17.70 -1.57
N TYR A 102 12.31 18.47 -2.53
CA TYR A 102 12.53 19.91 -2.59
C TYR A 102 12.03 20.64 -1.34
N LEU A 103 10.82 20.32 -0.87
CA LEU A 103 10.27 20.93 0.34
C LEU A 103 11.10 20.60 1.58
N SER A 104 11.54 19.35 1.75
CA SER A 104 12.33 18.93 2.92
C SER A 104 13.76 19.44 2.88
N ALA A 105 14.48 19.23 1.78
CA ALA A 105 15.89 19.55 1.66
C ALA A 105 16.13 21.02 1.26
N SER A 106 15.53 21.52 0.19
CA SER A 106 15.82 22.87 -0.31
C SER A 106 15.14 23.97 0.51
N VAL A 107 13.86 23.80 0.85
CA VAL A 107 13.08 24.84 1.54
C VAL A 107 13.32 24.80 3.05
N LEU A 108 13.27 23.61 3.65
CA LEU A 108 13.37 23.46 5.12
C LEU A 108 14.75 23.08 5.62
N GLN A 109 15.70 22.78 4.72
CA GLN A 109 17.08 22.44 5.08
C GLN A 109 17.16 21.25 6.07
N ALA A 110 16.20 20.32 5.95
CA ALA A 110 16.07 19.13 6.77
C ALA A 110 15.57 17.94 5.91
N PRO A 111 16.46 17.29 5.14
CA PRO A 111 16.12 16.19 4.23
C PRO A 111 15.35 15.03 4.88
N GLU A 112 15.56 14.79 6.18
CA GLU A 112 14.89 13.76 6.97
C GLU A 112 13.36 13.97 7.03
N LEU A 113 12.89 15.21 6.83
CA LEU A 113 11.45 15.53 6.78
C LEU A 113 10.72 14.89 5.59
N ILE A 114 11.44 14.32 4.63
CA ILE A 114 10.85 13.60 3.49
C ILE A 114 9.91 12.46 3.94
N HIS A 115 10.27 11.74 5.01
CA HIS A 115 9.43 10.67 5.56
C HIS A 115 8.28 11.22 6.41
N VAL A 116 8.41 12.39 7.01
CA VAL A 116 7.33 13.09 7.71
C VAL A 116 6.24 13.52 6.72
N PHE A 117 6.63 14.19 5.63
CA PHE A 117 5.69 14.58 4.57
C PHE A 117 5.05 13.36 3.91
N SER A 118 5.83 12.32 3.68
CA SER A 118 5.29 11.06 3.17
C SER A 118 4.30 10.42 4.13
N GLY A 119 4.58 10.44 5.43
CA GLY A 119 3.68 9.99 6.48
C GLY A 119 2.36 10.75 6.48
N PHE A 120 2.36 12.06 6.28
CA PHE A 120 1.12 12.83 6.19
C PHE A 120 0.27 12.45 4.98
N VAL A 121 0.86 12.36 3.78
CA VAL A 121 0.11 12.01 2.57
C VAL A 121 -0.43 10.58 2.68
N LEU A 122 0.44 9.62 3.02
CA LEU A 122 0.07 8.23 3.26
C LEU A 122 -1.02 8.12 4.32
N GLY A 123 -0.86 8.77 5.47
CA GLY A 123 -1.78 8.70 6.59
C GLY A 123 -3.16 9.24 6.28
N TYR A 124 -3.24 10.32 5.49
CA TYR A 124 -4.53 10.84 5.03
C TYR A 124 -5.27 9.80 4.18
N PHE A 125 -4.65 9.29 3.12
CA PHE A 125 -5.30 8.35 2.19
C PHE A 125 -5.54 6.98 2.82
N PHE A 126 -4.61 6.48 3.63
CA PHE A 126 -4.78 5.25 4.41
C PHE A 126 -5.97 5.36 5.36
N THR A 127 -6.01 6.40 6.19
CA THR A 127 -7.07 6.56 7.19
C THR A 127 -8.44 6.73 6.52
N LYS A 128 -8.51 7.54 5.45
CA LYS A 128 -9.72 7.69 4.63
C LYS A 128 -10.18 6.37 4.02
N SER A 129 -9.26 5.55 3.53
CA SER A 129 -9.55 4.23 2.96
C SER A 129 -10.10 3.26 4.00
N VAL A 130 -9.50 3.23 5.19
CA VAL A 130 -9.99 2.40 6.32
C VAL A 130 -11.39 2.83 6.73
N LEU A 131 -11.64 4.13 6.90
CA LEU A 131 -12.96 4.67 7.23
C LEU A 131 -13.99 4.33 6.15
N LEU A 132 -13.59 4.38 4.88
CA LEU A 132 -14.44 4.03 3.74
C LEU A 132 -14.87 2.55 3.75
N VAL A 133 -13.95 1.64 4.09
CA VAL A 133 -14.24 0.20 4.21
C VAL A 133 -15.10 -0.12 5.43
N LEU A 134 -14.86 0.56 6.55
CA LEU A 134 -15.59 0.34 7.80
C LEU A 134 -16.87 1.17 7.95
N LYS A 135 -17.24 1.93 6.93
CA LYS A 135 -18.33 2.93 6.89
C LYS A 135 -19.49 2.63 7.85
N ASN A 136 -19.76 3.52 8.80
CA ASN A 136 -20.83 3.40 9.82
C ASN A 136 -20.75 2.19 10.76
N HIS A 137 -19.71 1.36 10.66
CA HIS A 137 -19.51 0.14 11.45
C HIS A 137 -18.32 0.22 12.41
N LEU A 138 -17.80 1.42 12.68
CA LEU A 138 -16.67 1.61 13.60
C LEU A 138 -16.97 1.09 15.01
N THR A 139 -18.18 1.35 15.53
CA THR A 139 -18.57 1.00 16.90
C THR A 139 -19.46 -0.23 17.01
N THR A 140 -19.76 -0.91 15.91
CA THR A 140 -20.55 -2.16 15.95
C THR A 140 -19.70 -3.29 16.52
N LYS A 141 -20.33 -4.23 17.26
CA LYS A 141 -19.66 -5.44 17.76
C LYS A 141 -19.22 -6.29 16.57
N LYS A 142 -17.94 -6.62 16.53
CA LYS A 142 -17.31 -7.38 15.44
C LYS A 142 -17.02 -8.81 15.91
N GLY A 143 -17.30 -9.78 15.05
CA GLY A 143 -16.87 -11.15 15.27
C GLY A 143 -15.35 -11.29 15.07
N ALA A 144 -14.75 -12.35 15.62
CA ALA A 144 -13.31 -12.58 15.55
C ALA A 144 -12.78 -12.63 14.11
N ILE A 145 -13.51 -13.24 13.18
CA ILE A 145 -13.15 -13.30 11.75
C ILE A 145 -13.06 -11.90 11.15
N LEU A 146 -14.09 -11.07 11.35
CA LEU A 146 -14.10 -9.69 10.87
C LEU A 146 -12.94 -8.88 11.47
N ILE A 147 -12.66 -9.04 12.78
CA ILE A 147 -11.51 -8.40 13.43
C ILE A 147 -10.20 -8.85 12.77
N GLY A 148 -10.03 -10.15 12.50
CA GLY A 148 -8.85 -10.69 11.83
C GLY A 148 -8.62 -10.07 10.45
N PHE A 149 -9.68 -9.93 9.64
CA PHE A 149 -9.57 -9.23 8.34
C PHE A 149 -9.22 -7.76 8.48
N ILE A 150 -9.80 -7.07 9.46
CA ILE A 150 -9.50 -5.65 9.71
C ILE A 150 -8.04 -5.50 10.13
N VAL A 151 -7.54 -6.34 11.04
CA VAL A 151 -6.14 -6.34 11.45
C VAL A 151 -5.23 -6.59 10.24
N LEU A 152 -5.51 -7.61 9.44
CA LEU A 152 -4.71 -7.89 8.25
C LEU A 152 -4.72 -6.73 7.25
N PHE A 153 -5.89 -6.11 7.01
CA PHE A 153 -6.05 -4.93 6.15
C PHE A 153 -5.27 -3.72 6.68
N LEU A 154 -5.26 -3.51 8.00
CA LEU A 154 -4.50 -2.42 8.64
C LEU A 154 -2.99 -2.65 8.64
N PHE A 155 -2.51 -3.90 8.52
CA PHE A 155 -1.08 -4.22 8.50
C PHE A 155 -0.51 -4.31 7.09
N ILE A 156 -1.34 -4.59 6.09
CA ILE A 156 -0.91 -4.67 4.70
C ILE A 156 -0.48 -3.30 4.19
N ARG A 157 0.85 -3.15 4.00
CA ARG A 157 1.45 -1.97 3.39
C ARG A 157 0.92 -0.65 4.01
N SER A 158 0.80 -0.63 5.34
CA SER A 158 0.39 0.57 6.10
C SER A 158 1.62 1.33 6.57
N VAL A 159 2.04 1.21 7.82
CA VAL A 159 3.22 1.88 8.35
C VAL A 159 4.49 1.46 7.59
N GLY A 160 4.62 0.17 7.26
CA GLY A 160 5.74 -0.34 6.43
C GLY A 160 5.79 0.21 5.00
N ALA A 161 4.75 0.92 4.54
CA ALA A 161 4.79 1.64 3.27
C ALA A 161 5.85 2.74 3.25
N LEU A 162 6.24 3.26 4.42
CA LEU A 162 7.18 4.36 4.53
C LEU A 162 8.59 4.04 4.04
N ASN A 163 8.96 2.77 3.85
CA ASN A 163 10.23 2.50 3.16
C ASN A 163 10.14 2.76 1.66
N SER A 164 9.07 2.29 1.01
CA SER A 164 8.85 2.48 -0.43
C SER A 164 7.71 3.48 -0.65
N ILE A 165 7.92 4.71 -0.15
CA ILE A 165 6.92 5.78 0.00
C ILE A 165 6.08 6.00 -1.25
N ARG A 166 6.69 5.95 -2.44
CA ARG A 166 5.99 6.18 -3.71
C ARG A 166 4.93 5.14 -4.01
N MET A 167 5.36 3.88 -4.11
CA MET A 167 4.53 2.78 -4.60
C MET A 167 3.31 2.56 -3.72
N TRP A 168 3.52 2.52 -2.40
CA TRP A 168 2.46 2.18 -1.46
C TRP A 168 1.58 3.39 -1.11
N THR A 169 2.09 4.63 -1.13
CA THR A 169 1.23 5.82 -1.04
C THR A 169 0.33 5.91 -2.27
N GLY A 170 0.87 5.68 -3.47
CA GLY A 170 0.09 5.58 -4.69
C GLY A 170 -1.02 4.53 -4.59
N MET A 171 -0.77 3.41 -3.88
CA MET A 171 -1.74 2.33 -3.69
C MET A 171 -2.95 2.81 -2.91
N TRP A 172 -2.71 3.51 -1.80
CA TRP A 172 -3.78 4.02 -0.95
C TRP A 172 -4.55 5.16 -1.61
N VAL A 173 -3.86 6.03 -2.36
CA VAL A 173 -4.51 7.06 -3.20
C VAL A 173 -5.42 6.40 -4.24
N PHE A 174 -4.88 5.43 -4.97
CA PHE A 174 -5.59 4.70 -6.01
C PHE A 174 -6.79 3.92 -5.45
N PHE A 175 -6.61 3.20 -4.34
CA PHE A 175 -7.68 2.48 -3.66
C PHE A 175 -8.77 3.43 -3.17
N TYR A 176 -8.40 4.52 -2.49
CA TYR A 176 -9.34 5.51 -2.00
C TYR A 176 -10.16 6.12 -3.14
N GLY A 177 -9.50 6.56 -4.22
CA GLY A 177 -10.15 7.13 -5.39
C GLY A 177 -11.09 6.12 -6.07
N THR A 178 -10.59 4.91 -6.35
CA THR A 178 -11.36 3.87 -7.05
C THR A 178 -12.58 3.43 -6.25
N TYR A 179 -12.41 3.15 -4.96
CA TYR A 179 -13.53 2.68 -4.13
C TYR A 179 -14.52 3.82 -3.83
N SER A 180 -14.04 5.04 -3.60
CA SER A 180 -14.93 6.20 -3.40
C SER A 180 -15.74 6.52 -4.66
N PHE A 181 -15.12 6.44 -5.84
CA PHE A 181 -15.82 6.58 -7.11
C PHE A 181 -16.86 5.46 -7.29
N ALA A 182 -16.50 4.21 -6.97
CA ALA A 182 -17.43 3.09 -7.04
C ALA A 182 -18.65 3.28 -6.12
N LEU A 183 -18.47 3.85 -4.93
CA LEU A 183 -19.54 4.09 -3.96
C LEU A 183 -20.43 5.29 -4.32
N THR A 184 -19.83 6.41 -4.75
CA THR A 184 -20.51 7.71 -4.85
C THR A 184 -20.83 8.12 -6.28
N LYS A 185 -20.10 7.58 -7.27
CA LYS A 185 -20.09 8.01 -8.67
C LYS A 185 -19.67 9.47 -8.90
N GLU A 186 -19.13 10.15 -7.88
CA GLU A 186 -18.71 11.54 -8.01
C GLU A 186 -17.40 11.67 -8.79
N LYS A 187 -17.40 12.53 -9.82
CA LYS A 187 -16.24 12.74 -10.72
C LYS A 187 -14.98 13.21 -10.01
N LYS A 188 -15.09 13.86 -8.83
CA LYS A 188 -13.93 14.32 -8.06
C LYS A 188 -12.97 13.18 -7.71
N TYR A 189 -13.49 11.96 -7.53
CA TYR A 189 -12.67 10.79 -7.23
C TYR A 189 -11.90 10.27 -8.45
N LEU A 190 -12.30 10.63 -9.67
CA LEU A 190 -11.49 10.36 -10.86
C LEU A 190 -10.18 11.16 -10.84
N PHE A 191 -10.20 12.41 -10.39
CA PHE A 191 -8.96 13.18 -10.18
C PHE A 191 -8.07 12.55 -9.12
N ILE A 192 -8.64 11.96 -8.07
CA ILE A 192 -7.86 11.22 -7.05
C ILE A 192 -7.23 9.96 -7.66
N ILE A 193 -7.95 9.23 -8.52
CA ILE A 193 -7.38 8.09 -9.26
C ILE A 193 -6.22 8.56 -10.15
N LEU A 194 -6.37 9.66 -10.89
CA LEU A 194 -5.28 10.20 -11.72
C LEU A 194 -4.12 10.72 -10.86
N PHE A 195 -4.39 11.24 -9.67
CA PHE A 195 -3.37 11.69 -8.74
C PHE A 195 -2.43 10.56 -8.30
N SER A 196 -2.85 9.29 -8.32
CA SER A 196 -1.93 8.19 -8.02
C SER A 196 -0.78 8.08 -9.05
N ILE A 197 -0.96 8.57 -10.28
CA ILE A 197 0.11 8.66 -11.30
C ILE A 197 1.15 9.70 -10.90
N ILE A 198 0.71 10.84 -10.34
CA ILE A 198 1.61 11.90 -9.85
C ILE A 198 2.44 11.38 -8.66
N VAL A 199 1.82 10.55 -7.81
CA VAL A 199 2.49 9.89 -6.68
C VAL A 199 3.49 8.85 -7.14
N HIS A 200 3.10 8.02 -8.11
CA HIS A 200 4.00 7.06 -8.72
C HIS A 200 3.55 6.74 -10.15
N PHE A 201 4.44 6.99 -11.13
CA PHE A 201 4.06 6.92 -12.55
C PHE A 201 3.50 5.54 -12.96
N SER A 202 3.99 4.45 -12.35
CA SER A 202 3.54 3.09 -12.69
C SER A 202 2.05 2.84 -12.47
N TYR A 203 1.33 3.72 -11.75
CA TYR A 203 -0.12 3.60 -11.57
C TYR A 203 -0.92 3.73 -12.86
N VAL A 204 -0.33 4.28 -13.93
CA VAL A 204 -0.94 4.22 -15.26
C VAL A 204 -1.28 2.79 -15.67
N VAL A 205 -0.39 1.84 -15.36
CA VAL A 205 -0.55 0.41 -15.68
C VAL A 205 -1.67 -0.23 -14.86
N PHE A 206 -1.93 0.25 -13.63
CA PHE A 206 -2.96 -0.32 -12.75
C PHE A 206 -4.35 0.31 -12.99
N ILE A 207 -4.41 1.58 -13.41
CA ILE A 207 -5.66 2.30 -13.66
C ILE A 207 -6.43 1.68 -14.84
N ILE A 208 -5.75 1.33 -15.93
CA ILE A 208 -6.36 0.78 -17.14
C ILE A 208 -7.16 -0.52 -16.85
N PRO A 209 -6.56 -1.60 -16.30
CA PRO A 209 -7.30 -2.83 -16.03
C PRO A 209 -8.37 -2.64 -14.95
N ALA A 210 -8.15 -1.76 -13.96
CA ALA A 210 -9.17 -1.45 -12.97
C ALA A 210 -10.38 -0.75 -13.58
N ALA A 211 -10.16 0.21 -14.48
CA ALA A 211 -11.22 0.88 -15.22
C ALA A 211 -11.99 -0.11 -16.10
N PHE A 212 -11.28 -0.93 -16.88
CA PHE A 212 -11.89 -1.96 -17.72
C PHE A 212 -12.71 -2.96 -16.89
N ALA A 213 -12.14 -3.48 -15.80
CA ALA A 213 -12.84 -4.42 -14.94
C ALA A 213 -14.04 -3.80 -14.22
N TYR A 214 -13.94 -2.53 -13.82
CA TYR A 214 -15.08 -1.79 -13.27
C TYR A 214 -16.19 -1.59 -14.31
N LEU A 215 -15.87 -1.29 -15.58
CA LEU A 215 -16.87 -1.18 -16.65
C LEU A 215 -17.55 -2.53 -16.92
N LEU A 216 -16.79 -3.62 -16.90
CA LEU A 216 -17.31 -4.98 -17.11
C LEU A 216 -17.89 -5.64 -15.86
N ARG A 217 -17.98 -4.94 -14.71
CA ARG A 217 -18.32 -5.53 -13.41
C ARG A 217 -19.61 -6.34 -13.34
N TYR A 218 -20.57 -6.10 -14.24
CA TYR A 218 -21.82 -6.86 -14.32
C TYR A 218 -21.78 -7.99 -15.36
N ARG A 219 -20.78 -8.02 -16.24
CA ARG A 219 -20.48 -9.13 -17.15
C ARG A 219 -19.63 -10.18 -16.42
N LYS A 220 -20.19 -10.72 -15.34
CA LYS A 220 -19.48 -11.52 -14.33
C LYS A 220 -18.72 -12.70 -14.94
N TYR A 221 -19.36 -13.45 -15.84
CA TYR A 221 -18.75 -14.60 -16.48
C TYR A 221 -17.55 -14.22 -17.36
N ILE A 222 -17.60 -13.10 -18.08
CA ILE A 222 -16.46 -12.64 -18.90
C ILE A 222 -15.26 -12.33 -18.01
N LEU A 223 -15.46 -11.58 -16.92
CA LEU A 223 -14.37 -11.24 -15.99
C LEU A 223 -13.78 -12.49 -15.32
N ILE A 224 -14.61 -13.43 -14.90
CA ILE A 224 -14.14 -14.70 -14.30
C ILE A 224 -13.38 -15.52 -15.32
N SER A 225 -13.88 -15.66 -16.55
CA SER A 225 -13.20 -16.43 -17.61
C SER A 225 -11.83 -15.82 -17.91
N VAL A 226 -11.74 -14.50 -18.08
CA VAL A 226 -10.47 -13.81 -18.32
C VAL A 226 -9.51 -13.99 -17.15
N TYR A 227 -10.00 -13.89 -15.90
CA TYR A 227 -9.20 -14.16 -14.71
C TYR A 227 -8.66 -15.60 -14.68
N ILE A 228 -9.49 -16.61 -14.96
CA ILE A 228 -9.05 -18.01 -15.01
C ILE A 228 -8.04 -18.24 -16.13
N ILE A 229 -8.30 -17.73 -17.34
CA ILE A 229 -7.39 -17.86 -18.49
C ILE A 229 -6.02 -17.25 -18.17
N SER A 230 -5.97 -16.16 -17.41
CA SER A 230 -4.69 -15.50 -17.07
C SER A 230 -3.73 -16.39 -16.28
N PHE A 231 -4.19 -17.44 -15.58
CA PHE A 231 -3.28 -18.37 -14.90
C PHE A 231 -2.51 -19.28 -15.86
N PHE A 232 -2.98 -19.40 -17.11
CA PHE A 232 -2.42 -20.27 -18.14
C PHE A 232 -1.85 -19.49 -19.33
N ALA A 233 -1.92 -18.16 -19.29
CA ALA A 233 -1.49 -17.30 -20.36
C ALA A 233 -0.61 -16.17 -19.80
N SER A 234 0.53 -15.94 -20.42
CA SER A 234 1.42 -14.81 -20.16
C SER A 234 1.63 -14.00 -21.43
N LEU A 235 1.92 -12.70 -21.29
CA LEU A 235 2.36 -11.86 -22.40
C LEU A 235 3.89 -11.85 -22.41
N SER A 236 4.50 -11.77 -23.59
CA SER A 236 5.92 -11.46 -23.70
C SER A 236 6.13 -9.94 -23.68
N PHE A 237 7.28 -9.48 -23.18
CA PHE A 237 7.64 -8.07 -23.26
C PHE A 237 7.68 -7.55 -24.71
N THR A 238 8.17 -8.37 -25.64
CA THR A 238 8.22 -8.07 -27.08
C THR A 238 6.85 -7.74 -27.68
N SER A 239 5.76 -8.25 -27.10
CA SER A 239 4.40 -7.95 -27.56
C SER A 239 3.96 -6.53 -27.24
N ILE A 240 4.60 -5.87 -26.27
CA ILE A 240 4.20 -4.54 -25.78
C ILE A 240 5.26 -3.45 -25.99
N GLU A 241 6.51 -3.84 -26.24
CA GLU A 241 7.67 -2.95 -26.33
C GLU A 241 7.47 -1.82 -27.35
N SER A 242 6.92 -2.13 -28.52
CA SER A 242 6.67 -1.15 -29.60
C SER A 242 5.64 -0.07 -29.25
N TYR A 243 4.83 -0.29 -28.21
CA TYR A 243 3.84 0.67 -27.74
C TYR A 243 4.35 1.53 -26.57
N LEU A 244 5.54 1.24 -26.04
CA LEU A 244 6.15 2.03 -24.98
C LEU A 244 6.84 3.28 -25.56
N PRO A 245 6.68 4.45 -24.90
CA PRO A 245 7.33 5.66 -25.37
C PRO A 245 8.84 5.55 -25.17
N GLN A 246 9.59 5.87 -26.23
CA GLN A 246 11.05 5.85 -26.27
C GLN A 246 11.60 7.09 -25.57
N THR A 247 11.61 7.03 -24.25
CA THR A 247 12.06 8.10 -23.37
C THR A 247 13.08 7.54 -22.39
N SER A 248 14.04 8.37 -21.99
CA SER A 248 15.11 7.92 -21.09
C SER A 248 14.57 7.33 -19.79
N LEU A 249 13.49 7.87 -19.23
CA LEU A 249 12.90 7.32 -18.01
C LEU A 249 12.34 5.91 -18.23
N VAL A 250 11.61 5.68 -19.32
CA VAL A 250 10.98 4.39 -19.63
C VAL A 250 12.04 3.34 -19.95
N GLU A 251 13.07 3.69 -20.72
CA GLU A 251 14.19 2.79 -21.03
C GLU A 251 14.90 2.30 -19.76
N ASN A 252 15.20 3.20 -18.82
CA ASN A 252 15.82 2.85 -17.54
C ASN A 252 14.93 1.94 -16.69
N GLN A 253 13.61 2.19 -16.68
CA GLN A 253 12.67 1.33 -15.97
C GLN A 253 12.57 -0.06 -16.60
N THR A 254 12.59 -0.15 -17.93
CA THR A 254 12.61 -1.41 -18.66
C THR A 254 13.86 -2.20 -18.30
N GLN A 255 15.05 -1.61 -18.45
CA GLN A 255 16.33 -2.26 -18.10
C GLN A 255 16.40 -2.73 -16.64
N SER A 256 15.71 -2.03 -15.75
CA SER A 256 15.72 -2.34 -14.31
C SER A 256 14.68 -3.37 -13.88
N ASN A 257 13.56 -3.48 -14.59
CA ASN A 257 12.35 -4.19 -14.13
C ASN A 257 11.81 -5.26 -15.10
N VAL A 258 12.39 -5.42 -16.29
CA VAL A 258 11.94 -6.38 -17.31
C VAL A 258 12.97 -7.50 -17.49
N ILE A 259 12.48 -8.72 -17.71
CA ILE A 259 13.26 -9.87 -18.16
C ILE A 259 12.99 -10.03 -19.66
N ALA A 260 13.92 -9.56 -20.50
CA ALA A 260 13.84 -9.67 -21.95
C ALA A 260 14.89 -10.63 -22.54
N SER A 261 15.92 -10.97 -21.77
CA SER A 261 17.03 -11.85 -22.16
C SER A 261 17.44 -12.81 -21.05
N GLU A 262 18.25 -13.83 -21.39
CA GLU A 262 18.85 -14.73 -20.40
C GLU A 262 19.77 -13.98 -19.42
N ALA A 263 20.51 -12.98 -19.91
CA ALA A 263 21.34 -12.12 -19.07
C ALA A 263 20.52 -11.32 -18.04
N ASP A 264 19.31 -10.89 -18.41
CA ASP A 264 18.39 -10.28 -17.45
C ASP A 264 17.95 -11.32 -16.41
N ALA A 265 17.56 -12.51 -16.84
CA ALA A 265 17.13 -13.59 -15.93
C ALA A 265 18.22 -13.95 -14.92
N GLU A 266 19.49 -14.04 -15.36
CA GLU A 266 20.64 -14.27 -14.49
C GLU A 266 20.82 -13.12 -13.48
N ARG A 267 20.74 -11.86 -13.93
CA ARG A 267 20.79 -10.69 -13.05
C ARG A 267 19.69 -10.71 -11.97
N TYR A 268 18.47 -11.16 -12.32
CA TYR A 268 17.40 -11.32 -11.33
C TYR A 268 17.66 -12.47 -10.36
N SER A 269 18.17 -13.59 -10.85
CA SER A 269 18.56 -14.72 -9.99
C SER A 269 19.63 -14.28 -8.99
N GLU A 270 20.70 -13.65 -9.46
CA GLU A 270 21.76 -13.16 -8.58
C GLU A 270 21.27 -12.16 -7.53
N ARG A 271 20.34 -11.26 -7.89
CA ARG A 271 19.74 -10.33 -6.93
C ARG A 271 18.94 -11.06 -5.87
N ASN A 272 18.17 -12.07 -6.26
CA ASN A 272 17.41 -12.90 -5.33
C ASN A 272 18.34 -13.73 -4.43
N ASP A 273 19.39 -14.32 -4.99
CA ASP A 273 20.36 -15.13 -4.26
C ASP A 273 21.15 -14.28 -3.26
N LYS A 274 21.58 -13.07 -3.65
CA LYS A 274 22.20 -12.09 -2.74
C LYS A 274 21.25 -11.71 -1.60
N GLN A 275 19.95 -11.58 -1.86
CA GLN A 275 18.96 -11.39 -0.80
C GLN A 275 18.81 -12.63 0.09
N GLU A 276 18.92 -13.85 -0.45
CA GLU A 276 18.79 -15.12 0.31
C GLU A 276 20.06 -15.56 1.06
N THR A 277 21.18 -14.82 0.98
CA THR A 277 22.41 -15.18 1.72
C THR A 277 22.22 -15.07 3.25
N GLY A 278 21.97 -16.22 3.90
CA GLY A 278 21.82 -16.37 5.35
C GLY A 278 20.56 -17.13 5.77
N SER A 279 20.50 -17.58 7.02
CA SER A 279 19.29 -18.19 7.60
C SER A 279 18.18 -17.14 7.74
N GLN A 280 17.33 -17.00 6.71
CA GLN A 280 16.17 -16.14 6.77
C GLN A 280 15.01 -16.81 7.50
N ASN A 281 14.32 -16.05 8.35
CA ASN A 281 13.09 -16.53 8.98
C ASN A 281 12.03 -16.91 7.94
N PHE A 282 11.30 -18.01 8.19
CA PHE A 282 10.33 -18.59 7.25
C PHE A 282 9.29 -17.56 6.74
N TYR A 283 8.89 -16.61 7.58
CA TYR A 283 7.90 -15.59 7.23
C TYR A 283 8.46 -14.54 6.26
N LYS A 284 9.78 -14.26 6.28
CA LYS A 284 10.42 -13.39 5.28
C LYS A 284 10.54 -14.11 3.93
N ARG A 285 10.94 -15.37 3.96
CA ARG A 285 11.12 -16.20 2.76
C ARG A 285 9.81 -16.51 2.03
N TYR A 286 8.82 -17.01 2.76
CA TYR A 286 7.60 -17.54 2.14
C TYR A 286 6.39 -16.62 2.29
N GLY A 287 6.37 -15.71 3.27
CA GLY A 287 5.17 -14.97 3.66
C GLY A 287 4.53 -14.17 2.51
N PRO A 288 5.26 -13.23 1.88
CA PRO A 288 4.73 -12.44 0.78
C PRO A 288 4.33 -13.28 -0.44
N GLY A 289 5.20 -14.18 -0.89
CA GLY A 289 4.98 -15.01 -2.08
C GLY A 289 3.79 -15.96 -1.92
N PHE A 290 3.73 -16.68 -0.79
CA PHE A 290 2.63 -17.60 -0.51
C PHE A 290 1.28 -16.86 -0.39
N TYR A 291 1.29 -15.70 0.28
CA TYR A 291 0.11 -14.87 0.44
C TYR A 291 -0.45 -14.39 -0.90
N GLN A 292 0.42 -13.83 -1.75
CA GLN A 292 0.02 -13.28 -3.03
C GLN A 292 -0.43 -14.37 -4.01
N THR A 293 0.28 -15.50 -4.08
CA THR A 293 0.04 -16.53 -5.10
C THR A 293 -1.07 -17.51 -4.73
N PHE A 294 -1.14 -17.95 -3.47
CA PHE A 294 -2.09 -18.99 -3.06
C PHE A 294 -3.22 -18.44 -2.21
N ASN A 295 -2.89 -17.67 -1.18
CA ASN A 295 -3.88 -17.31 -0.18
C ASN A 295 -4.94 -16.34 -0.74
N ILE A 296 -4.49 -15.30 -1.46
CA ILE A 296 -5.38 -14.34 -2.11
C ILE A 296 -6.22 -14.97 -3.22
N VAL A 297 -5.66 -15.92 -3.97
CA VAL A 297 -6.41 -16.69 -4.96
C VAL A 297 -7.51 -17.52 -4.27
N GLY A 298 -7.18 -18.21 -3.18
CA GLY A 298 -8.15 -18.95 -2.37
C GLY A 298 -9.30 -18.07 -1.84
N LEU A 299 -8.97 -16.89 -1.29
CA LEU A 299 -9.99 -15.92 -0.87
C LEU A 299 -10.85 -15.44 -2.04
N THR A 300 -10.23 -15.18 -3.20
CA THR A 300 -10.94 -14.77 -4.41
C THR A 300 -11.95 -15.83 -4.83
N LEU A 301 -11.59 -17.11 -4.84
CA LEU A 301 -12.51 -18.21 -5.17
C LEU A 301 -13.72 -18.25 -4.22
N ILE A 302 -13.51 -18.05 -2.92
CA ILE A 302 -14.59 -17.93 -1.93
C ILE A 302 -15.50 -16.74 -2.28
N LEU A 303 -14.93 -15.58 -2.58
CA LEU A 303 -15.67 -14.37 -2.90
C LEU A 303 -16.41 -14.45 -4.25
N LEU A 304 -15.88 -15.18 -5.23
CA LEU A 304 -16.52 -15.36 -6.53
C LEU A 304 -17.89 -16.04 -6.42
N PHE A 305 -18.08 -16.91 -5.43
CA PHE A 305 -19.40 -17.48 -5.13
C PHE A 305 -20.45 -16.40 -4.82
N PHE A 306 -20.07 -15.38 -4.05
CA PHE A 306 -20.93 -14.24 -3.71
C PHE A 306 -21.05 -13.28 -4.88
N TYR A 307 -19.96 -13.05 -5.59
CA TYR A 307 -19.93 -12.22 -6.78
C TYR A 307 -20.95 -12.69 -7.82
N LEU A 308 -21.05 -14.01 -8.06
CA LEU A 308 -21.99 -14.60 -9.02
C LEU A 308 -23.46 -14.47 -8.63
N ASN A 309 -23.77 -14.25 -7.34
CA ASN A 309 -25.14 -14.11 -6.88
C ASN A 309 -25.85 -12.91 -7.55
N LYS A 310 -27.07 -13.12 -8.06
CA LYS A 310 -27.89 -12.06 -8.69
C LYS A 310 -28.20 -10.90 -7.73
N ARG A 311 -28.24 -11.16 -6.42
CA ARG A 311 -28.49 -10.16 -5.37
C ARG A 311 -27.22 -9.65 -4.70
N ALA A 312 -26.05 -9.86 -5.30
CA ALA A 312 -24.79 -9.39 -4.74
C ALA A 312 -24.79 -7.85 -4.63
N ASP A 313 -24.31 -7.36 -3.49
CA ASP A 313 -24.21 -5.93 -3.22
C ASP A 313 -23.33 -5.24 -4.29
N PRO A 314 -23.74 -4.09 -4.86
CA PRO A 314 -22.98 -3.41 -5.90
C PRO A 314 -21.55 -3.03 -5.49
N ASN A 315 -21.32 -2.74 -4.21
CA ASN A 315 -19.98 -2.38 -3.73
C ASN A 315 -19.10 -3.62 -3.63
N LEU A 316 -19.67 -4.75 -3.20
CA LEU A 316 -18.99 -6.05 -3.25
C LEU A 316 -18.61 -6.40 -4.70
N ILE A 317 -19.54 -6.23 -5.64
CA ILE A 317 -19.30 -6.44 -7.07
C ILE A 317 -18.13 -5.56 -7.55
N SER A 318 -18.14 -4.26 -7.24
CA SER A 318 -17.08 -3.35 -7.66
C SER A 318 -15.71 -3.71 -7.07
N LEU A 319 -15.62 -4.03 -5.77
CA LEU A 319 -14.36 -4.39 -5.13
C LEU A 319 -13.78 -5.68 -5.72
N ILE A 320 -14.62 -6.72 -5.88
CA ILE A 320 -14.18 -8.00 -6.47
C ILE A 320 -13.75 -7.79 -7.92
N SER A 321 -14.56 -7.10 -8.75
CA SER A 321 -14.23 -6.87 -10.15
C SER A 321 -12.91 -6.14 -10.34
N VAL A 322 -12.66 -5.06 -9.58
CA VAL A 322 -11.38 -4.35 -9.65
C VAL A 322 -10.23 -5.22 -9.16
N GLY A 323 -10.41 -5.93 -8.03
CA GLY A 323 -9.40 -6.85 -7.49
C GLY A 323 -8.99 -7.94 -8.49
N ILE A 324 -9.94 -8.65 -9.07
CA ILE A 324 -9.64 -9.69 -10.07
C ILE A 324 -9.08 -9.08 -11.36
N GLY A 325 -9.54 -7.91 -11.80
CA GLY A 325 -9.01 -7.25 -12.99
C GLY A 325 -7.53 -6.90 -12.87
N ILE A 326 -7.11 -6.36 -11.73
CA ILE A 326 -5.70 -6.07 -11.44
C ILE A 326 -4.89 -7.37 -11.28
N TYR A 327 -5.48 -8.41 -10.67
CA TYR A 327 -4.81 -9.69 -10.53
C TYR A 327 -4.59 -10.37 -11.89
N THR A 328 -5.57 -10.32 -12.78
CA THR A 328 -5.45 -10.79 -14.17
C THR A 328 -4.28 -10.11 -14.87
N LEU A 329 -4.17 -8.78 -14.76
CA LEU A 329 -3.01 -8.06 -15.30
C LEU A 329 -1.71 -8.61 -14.71
N ALA A 330 -1.66 -8.82 -13.39
CA ALA A 330 -0.46 -9.32 -12.74
C ALA A 330 0.02 -10.66 -13.31
N ASN A 331 -0.91 -11.55 -13.64
CA ASN A 331 -0.57 -12.83 -14.27
C ASN A 331 -0.03 -12.64 -15.70
N PHE A 332 -0.58 -11.70 -16.47
CA PHE A 332 -0.06 -11.41 -17.81
C PHE A 332 1.32 -10.75 -17.81
N LEU A 333 1.69 -10.03 -16.75
CA LEU A 333 2.96 -9.29 -16.62
C LEU A 333 4.10 -10.11 -15.99
N ASP A 334 4.15 -11.42 -16.25
CA ASP A 334 5.21 -12.32 -15.78
C ASP A 334 6.63 -11.82 -16.11
N PHE A 335 6.83 -11.29 -17.32
CA PHE A 335 8.10 -10.69 -17.77
C PHE A 335 8.62 -9.54 -16.90
N SER A 336 7.81 -9.00 -15.98
CA SER A 336 8.23 -8.01 -14.99
C SER A 336 7.84 -8.45 -13.57
N PRO A 337 8.67 -9.26 -12.89
CA PRO A 337 8.38 -9.76 -11.55
C PRO A 337 8.09 -8.66 -10.52
N SER A 338 8.79 -7.52 -10.66
CA SER A 338 8.60 -6.31 -9.85
C SER A 338 7.19 -5.74 -9.98
N ILE A 339 6.68 -5.58 -11.21
CA ILE A 339 5.33 -5.07 -11.47
C ILE A 339 4.29 -6.12 -11.11
N GLN A 340 4.53 -7.39 -11.43
CA GLN A 340 3.64 -8.49 -11.09
C GLN A 340 3.37 -8.59 -9.58
N GLY A 341 4.42 -8.64 -8.75
CA GLY A 341 4.27 -8.75 -7.29
C GLY A 341 3.54 -7.54 -6.69
N ARG A 342 3.81 -6.35 -7.23
CA ARG A 342 3.11 -5.10 -6.87
C ARG A 342 1.63 -5.13 -7.26
N ALA A 343 1.30 -5.58 -8.47
CA ALA A 343 -0.08 -5.72 -8.94
C ALA A 343 -0.87 -6.73 -8.09
N LYS A 344 -0.29 -7.90 -7.78
CA LYS A 344 -0.91 -8.89 -6.87
C LYS A 344 -1.17 -8.29 -5.49
N MET A 345 -0.25 -7.48 -4.97
CA MET A 345 -0.44 -6.78 -3.69
C MET A 345 -1.58 -5.76 -3.75
N ILE A 346 -1.66 -4.94 -4.80
CA ILE A 346 -2.76 -3.97 -4.97
C ILE A 346 -4.10 -4.73 -5.09
N ALA A 347 -4.16 -5.78 -5.90
CA ALA A 347 -5.35 -6.62 -6.03
C ALA A 347 -5.78 -7.19 -4.68
N SER A 348 -4.82 -7.66 -3.86
CA SER A 348 -5.09 -8.21 -2.53
C SER A 348 -5.80 -7.21 -1.61
N LEU A 349 -5.51 -5.91 -1.73
CA LEU A 349 -6.14 -4.86 -0.94
C LEU A 349 -7.64 -4.76 -1.27
N PHE A 350 -8.01 -4.79 -2.55
CA PHE A 350 -9.42 -4.78 -2.99
C PHE A 350 -10.15 -6.06 -2.57
N ILE A 351 -9.49 -7.21 -2.68
CA ILE A 351 -10.04 -8.52 -2.30
C ILE A 351 -10.27 -8.61 -0.78
N LEU A 352 -9.35 -8.08 0.03
CA LEU A 352 -9.55 -7.98 1.48
C LEU A 352 -10.68 -7.02 1.85
N ALA A 353 -10.75 -5.86 1.21
CA ALA A 353 -11.85 -4.92 1.41
C ALA A 353 -13.20 -5.58 1.05
N ALA A 354 -13.25 -6.39 -0.01
CA ALA A 354 -14.43 -7.16 -0.39
C ALA A 354 -14.81 -8.18 0.71
N ALA A 355 -13.84 -8.88 1.30
CA ALA A 355 -14.10 -9.81 2.39
C ALA A 355 -14.63 -9.12 3.66
N ILE A 356 -14.09 -7.94 4.00
CA ILE A 356 -14.59 -7.11 5.10
C ILE A 356 -16.02 -6.66 4.82
N HIS A 357 -16.27 -6.12 3.63
CA HIS A 357 -17.60 -5.66 3.21
C HIS A 357 -18.63 -6.79 3.20
N LEU A 358 -18.25 -7.97 2.72
CA LEU A 358 -19.09 -9.17 2.78
C LEU A 358 -19.47 -9.48 4.24
N GLN A 359 -18.49 -9.57 5.14
CA GLN A 359 -18.74 -9.86 6.57
C GLN A 359 -19.66 -8.82 7.25
N LEU A 360 -19.53 -7.54 6.89
CA LEU A 360 -20.40 -6.48 7.38
C LEU A 360 -21.84 -6.59 6.85
N THR A 361 -22.02 -7.12 5.64
CA THR A 361 -23.32 -7.25 4.96
C THR A 361 -23.95 -8.64 5.05
N LEU A 362 -23.26 -9.64 5.64
CA LEU A 362 -23.76 -11.01 5.71
C LEU A 362 -25.15 -11.15 6.32
N LYS A 363 -25.48 -10.31 7.32
CA LYS A 363 -26.79 -10.35 7.99
C LYS A 363 -27.95 -10.02 7.06
N SER A 364 -27.74 -9.20 6.03
CA SER A 364 -28.80 -8.88 5.06
C SER A 364 -29.02 -9.97 4.02
N CYS A 365 -28.19 -11.02 3.97
CA CYS A 365 -28.25 -11.99 2.89
C CYS A 365 -29.29 -13.12 3.07
N ASN A 366 -29.98 -13.26 4.21
CA ASN A 366 -30.95 -14.34 4.50
C ASN A 366 -30.40 -15.77 4.29
N TRP A 367 -29.20 -16.07 4.77
CA TRP A 367 -28.56 -17.37 4.56
C TRP A 367 -28.84 -18.38 5.67
N SER A 368 -28.81 -19.66 5.31
CA SER A 368 -28.86 -20.75 6.28
C SER A 368 -27.64 -20.69 7.21
N ARG A 369 -27.83 -21.12 8.48
CA ARG A 369 -26.74 -21.21 9.46
C ARG A 369 -25.58 -22.10 8.97
N LYS A 370 -25.89 -23.18 8.21
CA LYS A 370 -24.89 -24.09 7.64
C LYS A 370 -24.01 -23.39 6.61
N SER A 371 -24.60 -22.60 5.72
CA SER A 371 -23.86 -21.87 4.69
C SER A 371 -22.95 -20.78 5.30
N ILE A 372 -23.44 -20.05 6.30
CA ILE A 372 -22.64 -19.06 7.05
C ILE A 372 -21.48 -19.76 7.79
N SER A 373 -21.74 -20.91 8.40
CA SER A 373 -20.69 -21.71 9.07
C SER A 373 -19.61 -22.17 8.10
N CYS A 374 -19.99 -22.69 6.91
CA CYS A 374 -19.05 -23.09 5.87
C CYS A 374 -18.19 -21.93 5.38
N LEU A 375 -18.82 -20.78 5.09
CA LEU A 375 -18.11 -19.54 4.73
C LEU A 375 -17.09 -19.15 5.81
N ASN A 376 -17.52 -19.11 7.07
CA ASN A 376 -16.66 -18.72 8.18
C ASN A 376 -15.48 -19.66 8.38
N LYS A 377 -15.63 -20.97 8.10
CA LYS A 377 -14.50 -21.92 8.08
C LYS A 377 -13.49 -21.57 7.00
N GLY A 378 -13.94 -21.34 5.77
CA GLY A 378 -13.05 -20.95 4.66
C GLY A 378 -12.32 -19.62 4.93
N LEU A 379 -13.04 -18.63 5.46
CA LEU A 379 -12.47 -17.35 5.85
C LEU A 379 -11.49 -17.44 7.02
N SER A 380 -11.75 -18.30 8.00
CA SER A 380 -10.82 -18.54 9.11
C SER A 380 -9.55 -19.23 8.62
N LEU A 381 -9.67 -20.18 7.70
CA LEU A 381 -8.54 -20.86 7.07
C LEU A 381 -7.65 -19.87 6.32
N PHE A 382 -8.23 -18.94 5.56
CA PHE A 382 -7.50 -17.84 4.91
C PHE A 382 -6.71 -17.00 5.91
N LEU A 383 -7.32 -16.65 7.06
CA LEU A 383 -6.65 -15.84 8.10
C LEU A 383 -5.47 -16.58 8.72
N ILE A 384 -5.62 -17.89 9.00
CA ILE A 384 -4.53 -18.73 9.51
C ILE A 384 -3.37 -18.77 8.50
N PHE A 385 -3.66 -19.00 7.22
CA PHE A 385 -2.65 -18.99 6.17
C PHE A 385 -2.06 -17.60 5.88
N SER A 386 -2.66 -16.52 6.40
CA SER A 386 -2.13 -15.16 6.31
C SER A 386 -1.10 -14.84 7.41
N ILE A 387 -0.94 -15.69 8.43
CA ILE A 387 -0.03 -15.45 9.55
C ILE A 387 1.41 -15.16 9.09
N PRO A 388 2.02 -15.92 8.15
CA PRO A 388 3.37 -15.61 7.67
C PRO A 388 3.49 -14.20 7.07
N MET A 389 2.49 -13.75 6.29
CA MET A 389 2.47 -12.39 5.75
C MET A 389 2.29 -11.34 6.84
N PHE A 390 1.45 -11.60 7.84
CA PHE A 390 1.31 -10.71 9.00
C PHE A 390 2.63 -10.57 9.76
N LEU A 391 3.31 -11.68 10.05
CA LEU A 391 4.62 -11.69 10.71
C LEU A 391 5.70 -10.98 9.88
N PHE A 392 5.66 -11.12 8.55
CA PHE A 392 6.52 -10.36 7.64
C PHE A 392 6.31 -8.85 7.80
N GLN A 393 5.06 -8.38 7.79
CA GLN A 393 4.76 -6.95 8.00
C GLN A 393 5.21 -6.49 9.38
N VAL A 394 4.93 -7.24 10.45
CA VAL A 394 5.39 -6.92 11.81
C VAL A 394 6.90 -6.83 11.87
N SER A 395 7.63 -7.80 11.31
CA SER A 395 9.09 -7.78 11.26
C SER A 395 9.62 -6.55 10.57
N TYR A 396 8.94 -6.07 9.53
CA TYR A 396 9.31 -4.86 8.81
C TYR A 396 9.11 -3.60 9.65
N LEU A 397 8.06 -3.55 10.46
CA LEU A 397 7.82 -2.47 11.42
C LEU A 397 8.89 -2.44 12.51
N LEU A 398 9.25 -3.61 13.06
CA LEU A 398 10.29 -3.69 14.09
C LEU A 398 11.67 -3.27 13.56
N GLU A 399 11.89 -3.47 12.26
CA GLU A 399 13.16 -3.22 11.59
C GLU A 399 13.38 -1.74 11.22
N ASN A 400 12.35 -1.05 10.77
CA ASN A 400 12.50 0.29 10.17
C ASN A 400 12.03 1.46 11.06
N PHE A 401 11.54 1.19 12.27
CA PHE A 401 11.07 2.24 13.16
C PHE A 401 11.80 2.19 14.50
N SER A 402 12.08 3.37 15.03
CA SER A 402 12.72 3.57 16.33
C SER A 402 11.93 2.90 17.45
N LEU A 403 12.62 2.45 18.49
CA LEU A 403 11.98 2.05 19.76
C LEU A 403 11.07 3.17 20.31
N PHE A 404 11.48 4.43 20.12
CA PHE A 404 10.78 5.61 20.59
C PHE A 404 9.51 5.94 19.79
N SER A 405 9.22 5.20 18.73
CA SER A 405 7.94 5.31 18.00
C SER A 405 6.72 5.00 18.87
N VAL A 406 6.91 4.21 19.94
CA VAL A 406 5.86 3.84 20.88
C VAL A 406 5.71 4.89 21.99
N PHE A 407 6.84 5.45 22.46
CA PHE A 407 6.93 6.41 23.55
C PHE A 407 8.04 7.41 23.30
N LEU A 408 7.73 8.69 23.47
CA LEU A 408 8.67 9.82 23.37
C LEU A 408 9.43 9.86 22.03
N PRO A 409 8.74 9.97 20.89
CA PRO A 409 9.37 10.08 19.57
C PRO A 409 10.42 11.20 19.46
N GLN A 410 10.36 12.20 20.33
CA GLN A 410 11.36 13.28 20.40
C GLN A 410 12.77 12.76 20.70
N VAL A 411 12.90 11.66 21.43
CA VAL A 411 14.21 11.08 21.75
C VAL A 411 14.92 10.64 20.47
N SER A 412 14.20 10.02 19.54
CA SER A 412 14.71 9.67 18.21
C SER A 412 15.21 10.90 17.44
N TRP A 413 14.52 12.04 17.57
CA TRP A 413 14.94 13.29 16.91
C TRP A 413 16.27 13.85 17.44
N PHE A 414 16.59 13.61 18.72
CA PHE A 414 17.86 14.01 19.32
C PHE A 414 19.00 13.01 19.04
N LEU A 415 18.67 11.73 18.88
CA LEU A 415 19.65 10.69 18.56
C LEU A 415 20.12 10.76 17.09
N GLY A 416 19.24 11.14 16.16
CA GLY A 416 19.59 11.25 14.75
C GLY A 416 20.12 9.93 14.19
N ASP A 417 21.34 9.92 13.69
CA ASP A 417 21.98 8.72 13.11
C ASP A 417 22.33 7.64 14.15
N ASP A 418 22.38 8.00 15.44
CA ASP A 418 22.62 7.05 16.55
C ASP A 418 21.34 6.33 17.01
N ASP A 419 20.19 6.63 16.39
CA ASP A 419 18.93 5.96 16.72
C ASP A 419 18.93 4.48 16.28
N PHE A 420 18.16 3.66 16.99
CA PHE A 420 18.09 2.23 16.77
C PHE A 420 16.66 1.73 16.71
N SER A 421 16.45 0.73 15.85
CA SER A 421 15.11 0.20 15.65
C SER A 421 14.62 -0.65 16.83
N ILE A 422 13.31 -0.87 16.92
CA ILE A 422 12.71 -1.75 17.94
C ILE A 422 13.39 -3.13 17.94
N ARG A 423 13.69 -3.68 16.76
CA ARG A 423 14.39 -4.96 16.60
C ARG A 423 15.78 -4.93 17.22
N THR A 424 16.56 -3.88 16.99
CA THR A 424 17.90 -3.74 17.58
C THR A 424 17.80 -3.65 19.10
N ALA A 425 16.84 -2.89 19.62
CA ALA A 425 16.58 -2.80 21.06
C ALA A 425 16.29 -4.17 21.68
N ILE A 426 15.36 -4.94 21.08
CA ILE A 426 15.02 -6.29 21.55
C ILE A 426 16.27 -7.19 21.55
N GLY A 427 17.12 -7.09 20.52
CA GLY A 427 18.35 -7.87 20.43
C GLY A 427 19.44 -7.49 21.42
N ILE A 428 19.36 -6.34 22.08
CA ILE A 428 20.28 -5.96 23.18
C ILE A 428 19.86 -6.64 24.50
N PHE A 429 18.56 -6.94 24.68
CA PHE A 429 18.02 -7.54 25.90
C PHE A 429 17.89 -9.07 25.86
N LEU A 430 18.12 -9.69 24.70
CA LEU A 430 18.14 -11.14 24.49
C LEU A 430 19.59 -11.59 24.29
#